data_AF-R6GRS2-F1
#
_entry.id   AF-R6GRS2-F1
#
_cell.length_a   1.000
_cell.length_b   1.000
_cell.length_c   1.000
_cell.angle_alpha   90.00
_cell.angle_beta   90.00
_cell.angle_gamma   90.00
#
_symmetry.space_group_name_H-M   'P 1'
#
loop_
_entity.id
_entity.type
_entity.pdbx_description
1 polymer ?
#
loop_
_entity_poly.entity_id
_entity_poly.type
_entity_poly.pdbx_seq_one_letter_code
_entity_poly.pdbx_strand_id
1 'polypeptide(L)'
;MKVVLKNNDYNVKDIYLIDENKTLSIMFAGTGDLYWIIKNTNINEYDEYSYDSFEITRENYQIYYLFQQVLDDIKSINILDEELDFPPYVETDEERKEYLENIEFDKKRYRFFNMSHYNDLYDEETETITWVSDETAYEVGNVVTIKKLNDKFLIEFKTQPYIEGFDKEDNVLGMMAIRFRNSGSRYNPFNMIFMRLFKNLQSVDDVNDYGHQLHMEEYLYEKNKIRSLLN
;
A
#
# COMPACT_ATOMS: atom_id res chain seq x y z
N MET A 1 17.74 0.26 5.77
CA MET A 1 16.70 1.26 5.41
C MET A 1 16.54 2.36 6.46
N LYS A 2 16.66 3.63 6.04
CA LYS A 2 16.36 4.85 6.80
C LYS A 2 15.00 5.41 6.41
N VAL A 3 14.21 5.90 7.37
CA VAL A 3 12.95 6.63 7.13
C VAL A 3 13.22 8.12 7.24
N VAL A 4 12.71 8.94 6.31
CA VAL A 4 12.75 10.41 6.39
C VAL A 4 11.37 10.93 6.10
N LEU A 5 10.88 11.83 6.95
CA LEU A 5 9.59 12.48 6.78
C LEU A 5 9.80 13.98 6.50
N LYS A 6 9.14 14.54 5.49
CA LYS A 6 9.19 15.98 5.19
C LYS A 6 7.80 16.55 5.00
N ASN A 7 7.51 17.65 5.67
CA ASN A 7 6.25 18.36 5.44
C ASN A 7 6.17 18.82 3.98
N ASN A 8 5.01 18.62 3.38
CA ASN A 8 4.68 19.14 2.06
C ASN A 8 3.68 20.29 2.17
N ASP A 9 3.31 20.87 1.03
CA ASP A 9 2.42 22.03 0.94
C ASP A 9 0.98 21.76 1.42
N TYR A 10 0.63 20.50 1.68
CA TYR A 10 -0.71 20.05 2.10
C TYR A 10 -0.79 19.72 3.60
N ASN A 11 0.17 20.17 4.40
CA ASN A 11 0.27 19.88 5.85
C ASN A 11 0.30 18.39 6.20
N VAL A 12 0.74 17.55 5.24
CA VAL A 12 1.07 16.14 5.47
C VAL A 12 2.55 15.92 5.25
N LYS A 13 3.08 14.78 5.68
CA LYS A 13 4.48 14.41 5.49
C LYS A 13 4.64 13.50 4.28
N ASP A 14 5.48 13.89 3.34
CA ASP A 14 6.03 12.98 2.34
C ASP A 14 6.99 12.00 3.04
N ILE A 15 6.86 10.72 2.73
CA ILE A 15 7.64 9.64 3.33
C ILE A 15 8.71 9.19 2.34
N TYR A 16 9.95 9.14 2.78
CA TYR A 16 11.08 8.64 2.01
C TYR A 16 11.71 7.46 2.75
N LEU A 17 11.61 6.27 2.16
CA LEU A 17 12.32 5.08 2.58
C LEU A 17 13.60 4.98 1.76
N ILE A 18 14.75 5.11 2.41
CA ILE A 18 16.06 5.22 1.76
C ILE A 18 16.89 4.00 2.11
N ASP A 19 17.39 3.30 1.09
CA ASP A 19 18.30 2.17 1.25
C ASP A 19 19.41 2.27 0.20
N GLU A 20 20.62 2.56 0.66
CA GLU A 20 21.80 2.83 -0.17
C GLU A 20 21.52 3.85 -1.30
N ASN A 21 21.53 3.40 -2.56
CA ASN A 21 21.30 4.19 -3.77
C ASN A 21 19.83 4.27 -4.19
N LYS A 22 18.92 3.62 -3.46
CA LYS A 22 17.49 3.57 -3.76
C LYS A 22 16.67 4.37 -2.77
N THR A 23 15.60 4.98 -3.27
CA THR A 23 14.63 5.70 -2.45
C THR A 23 13.23 5.40 -2.94
N LEU A 24 12.40 4.79 -2.09
CA LEU A 24 10.97 4.71 -2.29
C LEU A 24 10.32 5.92 -1.61
N SER A 25 9.72 6.79 -2.41
CA SER A 25 8.99 7.96 -1.95
C SER A 25 7.49 7.67 -2.01
N ILE A 26 6.77 7.97 -0.93
CA ILE A 26 5.31 7.85 -0.84
C ILE A 26 4.78 9.24 -0.49
N MET A 27 4.04 9.83 -1.43
CA MET A 27 3.64 11.23 -1.34
C MET A 27 2.19 11.43 -1.76
N PHE A 28 1.57 12.46 -1.17
CA PHE A 28 0.22 12.88 -1.48
C PHE A 28 0.29 14.19 -2.26
N ALA A 29 -0.22 14.21 -3.49
CA ALA A 29 -0.13 15.37 -4.36
C ALA A 29 -1.43 16.19 -4.37
N GLY A 30 -1.37 17.40 -4.94
CA GLY A 30 -2.49 18.35 -4.97
C GLY A 30 -3.74 17.91 -5.73
N THR A 31 -3.64 16.85 -6.52
CA THR A 31 -4.79 16.17 -7.14
C THR A 31 -5.64 15.42 -6.13
N GLY A 32 -5.16 15.28 -4.89
CA GLY A 32 -5.79 14.46 -3.87
C GLY A 32 -5.48 12.97 -4.04
N ASP A 33 -4.50 12.60 -4.87
CA ASP A 33 -4.11 11.22 -5.13
C ASP A 33 -2.78 10.85 -4.46
N LEU A 34 -2.54 9.55 -4.31
CA LEU A 34 -1.29 9.03 -3.78
C LEU A 34 -0.33 8.67 -4.92
N TYR A 35 0.94 8.96 -4.72
CA TYR A 35 2.01 8.63 -5.66
C TYR A 35 3.11 7.86 -4.94
N TRP A 36 3.52 6.75 -5.53
CA TRP A 36 4.73 6.02 -5.14
C TRP A 36 5.78 6.21 -6.21
N ILE A 37 6.99 6.56 -5.80
CA ILE A 37 8.09 6.86 -6.71
C ILE A 37 9.32 6.10 -6.25
N ILE A 38 9.83 5.19 -7.08
CA ILE A 38 11.15 4.61 -6.88
C ILE A 38 12.18 5.44 -7.62
N LYS A 39 13.23 5.83 -6.92
CA LYS A 39 14.40 6.50 -7.48
C LYS A 39 15.65 5.69 -7.19
N ASN A 40 16.49 5.52 -8.21
CA ASN A 40 17.78 4.86 -8.10
C ASN A 40 18.86 5.78 -8.68
N THR A 41 19.91 6.04 -7.89
CA THR A 41 21.04 6.89 -8.30
C THR A 41 22.21 6.11 -8.89
N ASN A 42 22.22 4.78 -8.77
CA ASN A 42 23.23 3.91 -9.37
C ASN A 42 22.68 3.32 -10.66
N ILE A 43 22.61 4.16 -11.68
CA ILE A 43 22.07 3.84 -12.99
C ILE A 43 23.15 3.98 -14.05
N ASN A 44 23.10 3.09 -15.03
CA ASN A 44 23.91 3.20 -16.23
C ASN A 44 23.13 4.03 -17.26
N GLU A 45 23.73 5.12 -17.72
CA GLU A 45 23.12 6.07 -18.66
C GLU A 45 22.80 5.48 -20.04
N TYR A 46 23.34 4.30 -20.34
CA TYR A 46 23.11 3.58 -21.59
C TYR A 46 22.00 2.51 -21.50
N ASP A 47 21.49 2.23 -20.30
CA ASP A 47 20.50 1.17 -20.09
C ASP A 47 19.07 1.73 -20.12
N GLU A 48 18.15 0.96 -20.70
CA GLU A 48 16.72 1.24 -20.64
C GLU A 48 16.21 0.98 -19.22
N TYR A 49 15.81 2.03 -18.53
CA TYR A 49 15.30 1.94 -17.15
C TYR A 49 13.84 1.48 -17.15
N SER A 50 13.66 0.15 -17.16
CA SER A 50 12.35 -0.52 -17.26
C SER A 50 11.94 -1.29 -16.00
N TYR A 51 12.86 -1.43 -15.04
CA TYR A 51 12.65 -2.19 -13.82
C TYR A 51 13.49 -1.64 -12.66
N ASP A 52 12.89 -1.60 -11.47
CA ASP A 52 13.59 -1.43 -10.20
C ASP A 52 12.78 -2.09 -9.07
N SER A 53 13.38 -2.22 -7.90
CA SER A 53 12.75 -2.80 -6.73
C SER A 53 13.29 -2.24 -5.42
N PHE A 54 12.45 -2.27 -4.40
CA PHE A 54 12.76 -1.84 -3.05
C PHE A 54 12.38 -2.94 -2.05
N GLU A 55 13.26 -3.22 -1.09
CA GLU A 55 13.03 -4.26 -0.10
C GLU A 55 12.63 -3.66 1.25
N ILE A 56 11.60 -4.24 1.86
CA ILE A 56 11.18 -3.93 3.23
C ILE A 56 11.35 -5.19 4.07
N THR A 57 12.35 -5.19 4.93
CA THR A 57 12.68 -6.31 5.81
C THR A 57 12.14 -6.07 7.22
N ARG A 58 12.13 -7.12 8.04
CA ARG A 58 11.75 -7.02 9.46
C ARG A 58 12.69 -6.15 10.31
N GLU A 59 13.87 -5.79 9.80
CA GLU A 59 14.77 -4.84 10.49
C GLU A 59 14.12 -3.48 10.72
N ASN A 60 13.10 -3.12 9.93
CA ASN A 60 12.21 -2.01 10.24
C ASN A 60 10.80 -2.55 10.43
N TYR A 61 10.59 -3.21 11.58
CA TYR A 61 9.38 -3.95 11.87
C TYR A 61 8.11 -3.10 11.73
N GLN A 62 8.14 -1.83 12.13
CA GLN A 62 6.98 -0.94 12.03
C GLN A 62 6.54 -0.77 10.57
N ILE A 63 7.47 -0.46 9.67
CA ILE A 63 7.18 -0.34 8.23
C ILE A 63 6.76 -1.69 7.65
N TYR A 64 7.50 -2.76 7.98
CA TYR A 64 7.15 -4.12 7.56
C TYR A 64 5.72 -4.50 7.95
N TYR A 65 5.33 -4.19 9.18
CA TYR A 65 3.99 -4.49 9.70
C TYR A 65 2.91 -3.71 8.95
N LEU A 66 3.15 -2.43 8.61
CA LEU A 66 2.20 -1.65 7.81
C LEU A 66 1.99 -2.27 6.41
N PHE A 67 3.05 -2.80 5.78
CA PHE A 67 2.90 -3.53 4.51
C PHE A 67 2.20 -4.89 4.68
N GLN A 68 2.42 -5.57 5.82
CA GLN A 68 1.65 -6.76 6.17
C GLN A 68 0.16 -6.44 6.31
N GLN A 69 -0.21 -5.33 6.94
CA GLN A 69 -1.60 -4.89 7.04
C GLN A 69 -2.22 -4.62 5.66
N VAL A 70 -1.49 -4.00 4.73
CA VAL A 70 -1.97 -3.81 3.35
C VAL A 70 -2.28 -5.15 2.68
N LEU A 71 -1.39 -6.14 2.82
CA LEU A 71 -1.60 -7.49 2.28
C LEU A 71 -2.84 -8.15 2.89
N ASP A 72 -2.94 -8.13 4.23
CA ASP A 72 -4.04 -8.75 4.96
C ASP A 72 -5.39 -8.07 4.63
N ASP A 73 -5.40 -6.75 4.53
CA ASP A 73 -6.59 -5.96 4.19
C ASP A 73 -7.02 -6.21 2.74
N ILE A 74 -6.10 -6.32 1.78
CA ILE A 74 -6.45 -6.67 0.40
C ILE A 74 -6.99 -8.10 0.35
N LYS A 75 -6.27 -9.07 0.94
CA LYS A 75 -6.64 -10.49 0.96
C LYS A 75 -8.02 -10.73 1.57
N SER A 76 -8.36 -9.98 2.62
CA SER A 76 -9.66 -10.09 3.30
C SER A 76 -10.74 -9.17 2.69
N ILE A 77 -10.36 -8.26 1.80
CA ILE A 77 -11.21 -7.20 1.23
C ILE A 77 -11.73 -6.27 2.35
N ASN A 78 -10.83 -5.91 3.25
CA ASN A 78 -11.06 -4.96 4.34
C ASN A 78 -10.87 -3.51 3.88
N ILE A 79 -11.77 -3.06 3.01
CA ILE A 79 -11.74 -1.72 2.40
C ILE A 79 -12.09 -0.63 3.42
N LEU A 80 -13.04 -0.92 4.31
CA LEU A 80 -13.55 0.03 5.29
C LEU A 80 -12.59 0.09 6.49
N ASP A 81 -12.26 1.30 6.95
CA ASP A 81 -11.40 1.49 8.10
C ASP A 81 -12.15 1.04 9.36
N GLU A 82 -11.78 -0.11 9.91
CA GLU A 82 -12.31 -0.66 11.15
C GLU A 82 -11.62 -0.01 12.37
N GLU A 83 -11.80 1.30 12.54
CA GLU A 83 -12.26 1.73 13.86
C GLU A 83 -13.78 1.68 13.76
N LEU A 84 -14.37 0.54 14.12
CA LEU A 84 -15.83 0.36 14.26
C LEU A 84 -16.30 1.25 15.42
N ASP A 85 -16.26 2.56 15.22
CA ASP A 85 -17.08 3.48 15.99
C ASP A 85 -18.47 3.34 15.39
N PHE A 86 -19.29 2.55 16.07
CA PHE A 86 -20.69 2.41 15.69
C PHE A 86 -21.25 3.83 15.52
N PRO A 87 -21.92 4.12 14.38
CA PRO A 87 -22.49 5.44 14.18
C PRO A 87 -23.34 5.82 15.40
N PRO A 88 -23.45 7.12 15.75
CA PRO A 88 -24.13 7.54 16.98
C PRO A 88 -25.58 7.06 17.12
N TYR A 89 -26.20 6.60 16.03
CA TYR A 89 -27.55 6.05 15.98
C TYR A 89 -27.63 4.53 16.22
N VAL A 90 -26.50 3.83 16.39
CA VAL A 90 -26.44 2.39 16.67
C VAL A 90 -26.14 2.23 18.17
N GLU A 91 -27.20 2.20 18.96
CA GLU A 91 -27.11 2.26 20.43
C GLU A 91 -27.26 0.88 21.09
N THR A 92 -28.06 0.00 20.47
CA THR A 92 -28.42 -1.31 21.03
C THR A 92 -27.60 -2.47 20.45
N ASP A 93 -27.51 -3.58 21.18
CA ASP A 93 -26.80 -4.78 20.71
C ASP A 93 -27.45 -5.41 19.46
N GLU A 94 -28.76 -5.26 19.29
CA GLU A 94 -29.51 -5.74 18.12
C GLU A 94 -29.18 -4.89 16.87
N GLU A 95 -29.16 -3.56 17.00
CA GLU A 95 -28.74 -2.65 15.92
C GLU A 95 -27.27 -2.86 15.55
N ARG A 96 -26.39 -3.13 16.53
CA ARG A 96 -24.97 -3.45 16.27
C ARG A 96 -24.85 -4.73 15.46
N LYS A 97 -25.62 -5.76 15.80
CA LYS A 97 -25.62 -7.03 15.07
C LYS A 97 -26.13 -6.84 13.64
N GLU A 98 -27.23 -6.13 13.45
CA GLU A 98 -27.76 -5.80 12.12
C GLU A 98 -26.75 -4.99 11.29
N TYR A 99 -26.07 -4.03 11.91
CA TYR A 99 -25.03 -3.22 11.26
C TYR A 99 -23.85 -4.09 10.77
N LEU A 100 -23.38 -5.03 11.59
CA LEU A 100 -22.32 -5.97 11.20
C LEU A 100 -22.77 -6.93 10.09
N GLU A 101 -24.01 -7.42 10.14
CA GLU A 101 -24.59 -8.27 9.09
C GLU A 101 -24.69 -7.51 7.76
N ASN A 102 -25.05 -6.22 7.79
CA ASN A 102 -25.08 -5.36 6.60
C ASN A 102 -23.69 -5.10 6.03
N ILE A 103 -22.67 -4.85 6.86
CA ILE A 103 -21.27 -4.75 6.41
C ILE A 103 -20.83 -6.03 5.71
N GLU A 104 -21.11 -7.19 6.30
CA GLU A 104 -20.75 -8.47 5.72
C GLU A 104 -21.50 -8.75 4.41
N PHE A 105 -22.77 -8.34 4.32
CA PHE A 105 -23.55 -8.38 3.10
C PHE A 105 -22.95 -7.48 2.01
N ASP A 106 -22.54 -6.26 2.35
CA ASP A 106 -21.90 -5.33 1.42
C ASP A 106 -20.52 -5.84 0.96
N LYS A 107 -19.72 -6.44 1.84
CA LYS A 107 -18.46 -7.13 1.50
C LYS A 107 -18.72 -8.26 0.48
N LYS A 108 -19.74 -9.09 0.72
CA LYS A 108 -20.13 -10.17 -0.21
C LYS A 108 -20.65 -9.63 -1.55
N ARG A 109 -21.45 -8.58 -1.51
CA ARG A 109 -21.97 -7.91 -2.70
C ARG A 109 -20.83 -7.32 -3.53
N TYR A 110 -19.89 -6.64 -2.87
CA TYR A 110 -18.69 -6.10 -3.51
C TYR A 110 -17.88 -7.21 -4.19
N ARG A 111 -17.61 -8.31 -3.47
CA ARG A 111 -16.95 -9.50 -4.03
C ARG A 111 -17.66 -10.00 -5.28
N PHE A 112 -18.99 -10.14 -5.23
CA PHE A 112 -19.77 -10.65 -6.35
C PHE A 112 -19.67 -9.76 -7.60
N PHE A 113 -19.69 -8.44 -7.44
CA PHE A 113 -19.67 -7.51 -8.58
C PHE A 113 -18.27 -7.12 -9.08
N ASN A 114 -17.23 -7.21 -8.24
CA ASN A 114 -15.89 -6.70 -8.55
C ASN A 114 -14.81 -7.79 -8.58
N MET A 115 -15.20 -9.07 -8.61
CA MET A 115 -14.25 -10.19 -8.57
C MET A 115 -13.19 -10.11 -9.68
N SER A 116 -13.54 -9.64 -10.88
CA SER A 116 -12.56 -9.48 -11.97
C SER A 116 -11.47 -8.46 -11.63
N HIS A 117 -11.84 -7.30 -11.10
CA HIS A 117 -10.88 -6.26 -10.71
C HIS A 117 -10.06 -6.67 -9.48
N TYR A 118 -10.65 -7.44 -8.57
CA TYR A 118 -9.94 -8.03 -7.45
C TYR A 118 -8.89 -9.05 -7.91
N ASN A 119 -9.23 -9.92 -8.86
CA ASN A 119 -8.29 -10.91 -9.40
C ASN A 119 -7.16 -10.26 -10.21
N ASP A 120 -7.39 -9.09 -10.82
CA ASP A 120 -6.34 -8.28 -11.44
C ASP A 120 -5.40 -7.66 -10.38
N LEU A 121 -5.91 -7.40 -9.17
CA LEU A 121 -5.20 -6.73 -8.08
C LEU A 121 -4.44 -7.71 -7.18
N TYR A 122 -4.99 -8.87 -6.87
CA TYR A 122 -4.45 -9.79 -5.87
C TYR A 122 -4.42 -11.24 -6.37
N ASP A 123 -3.24 -11.83 -6.30
CA ASP A 123 -2.99 -13.24 -6.55
C ASP A 123 -2.76 -13.98 -5.22
N GLU A 124 -3.69 -14.87 -4.88
CA GLU A 124 -3.66 -15.65 -3.65
C GLU A 124 -2.58 -16.74 -3.66
N GLU A 125 -2.22 -17.29 -4.82
CA GLU A 125 -1.22 -18.36 -4.92
C GLU A 125 0.19 -17.85 -4.65
N THR A 126 0.46 -16.61 -5.06
CA THR A 126 1.78 -15.98 -4.93
C THR A 126 1.84 -14.92 -3.84
N GLU A 127 0.73 -14.63 -3.16
CA GLU A 127 0.57 -13.52 -2.21
C GLU A 127 1.12 -12.20 -2.77
N THR A 128 0.71 -11.88 -4.01
CA THR A 128 1.16 -10.71 -4.75
C THR A 128 0.01 -9.72 -4.94
N ILE A 129 0.25 -8.47 -4.56
CA ILE A 129 -0.59 -7.35 -4.98
C ILE A 129 0.00 -6.73 -6.24
N THR A 130 -0.81 -6.47 -7.25
CA THR A 130 -0.42 -5.84 -8.52
C THR A 130 -1.28 -4.62 -8.79
N TRP A 131 -0.66 -3.46 -8.96
CA TRP A 131 -1.36 -2.23 -9.31
C TRP A 131 -0.74 -1.60 -10.56
N VAL A 132 -1.55 -1.41 -11.59
CA VAL A 132 -1.18 -0.62 -12.77
C VAL A 132 -1.48 0.86 -12.49
N SER A 133 -0.47 1.71 -12.68
CA SER A 133 -0.52 3.16 -12.49
C SER A 133 -1.75 3.76 -13.16
N ASP A 134 -2.50 4.56 -12.42
CA ASP A 134 -3.62 5.32 -12.96
C ASP A 134 -3.15 6.60 -13.68
N GLU A 135 -1.86 6.75 -14.01
CA GLU A 135 -1.36 7.95 -14.72
C GLU A 135 -1.73 7.90 -16.21
N THR A 136 -1.46 6.77 -16.85
CA THR A 136 -1.73 6.52 -18.28
C THR A 136 -2.74 5.37 -18.46
N ALA A 137 -2.94 4.90 -19.69
CA ALA A 137 -3.87 3.80 -19.95
C ALA A 137 -3.33 2.47 -19.39
N TYR A 138 -4.25 1.57 -19.02
CA TYR A 138 -3.93 0.30 -18.38
C TYR A 138 -2.92 -0.55 -19.15
N GLU A 139 -2.95 -0.52 -20.47
CA GLU A 139 -2.10 -1.33 -21.35
C GLU A 139 -0.64 -0.87 -21.39
N VAL A 140 -0.37 0.39 -21.02
CA VAL A 140 0.96 1.02 -21.09
C VAL A 140 1.45 1.57 -19.75
N GLY A 141 0.59 1.57 -18.73
CA GLY A 141 0.87 2.11 -17.41
C GLY A 141 2.02 1.38 -16.70
N ASN A 142 2.83 2.10 -15.93
CA ASN A 142 3.80 1.48 -15.03
C ASN A 142 3.07 0.58 -14.03
N VAL A 143 3.72 -0.49 -13.59
CA VAL A 143 3.15 -1.47 -12.67
C VAL A 143 3.97 -1.51 -11.40
N VAL A 144 3.31 -1.50 -10.25
CA VAL A 144 3.92 -1.90 -8.98
C VAL A 144 3.39 -3.26 -8.56
N THR A 145 4.29 -4.11 -8.09
CA THR A 145 3.92 -5.36 -7.41
C THR A 145 4.48 -5.37 -6.00
N ILE A 146 3.66 -5.73 -5.02
CA ILE A 146 4.07 -5.94 -3.62
C ILE A 146 3.99 -7.43 -3.36
N LYS A 147 5.14 -8.07 -3.16
CA LYS A 147 5.26 -9.52 -2.98
C LYS A 147 5.72 -9.85 -1.58
N LYS A 148 4.99 -10.73 -0.90
CA LYS A 148 5.44 -11.31 0.35
C LYS A 148 6.47 -12.41 0.08
N LEU A 149 7.69 -12.24 0.59
CA LEU A 149 8.74 -13.26 0.52
C LEU A 149 9.19 -13.58 1.95
N ASN A 150 8.68 -14.66 2.56
CA ASN A 150 9.04 -15.09 3.93
C ASN A 150 9.10 -13.94 4.95
N ASP A 151 10.29 -13.40 5.20
CA ASP A 151 10.63 -12.36 6.18
C ASP A 151 10.77 -10.94 5.59
N LYS A 152 10.47 -10.74 4.31
CA LYS A 152 10.47 -9.43 3.64
C LYS A 152 9.28 -9.20 2.72
N PHE A 153 9.13 -7.95 2.31
CA PHE A 153 8.31 -7.53 1.19
C PHE A 153 9.23 -7.02 0.08
N LEU A 154 8.99 -7.46 -1.15
CA LEU A 154 9.64 -6.94 -2.34
C LEU A 154 8.64 -6.07 -3.10
N ILE A 155 8.96 -4.79 -3.26
CA ILE A 155 8.17 -3.82 -4.01
C ILE A 155 8.85 -3.64 -5.35
N GLU A 156 8.30 -4.19 -6.42
CA GLU A 156 8.87 -4.09 -7.77
C GLU A 156 8.12 -3.06 -8.58
N PHE A 157 8.85 -2.25 -9.35
CA PHE A 157 8.32 -1.30 -10.32
C PHE A 157 8.74 -1.74 -11.71
N LYS A 158 7.80 -1.72 -12.66
CA LYS A 158 8.01 -2.14 -14.05
C LYS A 158 7.35 -1.17 -15.00
N THR A 159 8.02 -0.81 -16.07
CA THR A 159 7.38 -0.13 -17.21
C THR A 159 6.71 -1.15 -18.11
N GLN A 160 5.51 -0.89 -18.61
CA GLN A 160 4.93 -1.70 -19.68
C GLN A 160 5.48 -1.27 -21.05
N PRO A 161 5.54 -2.20 -22.03
CA PRO A 161 5.92 -1.84 -23.39
C PRO A 161 4.99 -0.77 -23.97
N TYR A 162 5.57 0.17 -24.71
CA TYR A 162 4.78 1.16 -25.43
C TYR A 162 3.93 0.51 -26.52
N ILE A 163 2.67 0.94 -26.61
CA ILE A 163 1.72 0.56 -27.67
C ILE A 163 1.36 1.81 -28.47
N GLU A 164 1.47 1.73 -29.79
CA GLU A 164 1.15 2.85 -30.68
C GLU A 164 -0.31 3.30 -30.49
N GLY A 165 -0.49 4.62 -30.31
CA GLY A 165 -1.80 5.24 -30.10
C GLY A 165 -2.14 5.55 -28.64
N PHE A 166 -1.30 5.14 -27.69
CA PHE A 166 -1.42 5.49 -26.28
C PHE A 166 -0.40 6.57 -25.88
N ASP A 167 -0.70 7.31 -24.80
CA ASP A 167 0.27 8.22 -24.19
C ASP A 167 1.36 7.41 -23.49
N LYS A 168 2.62 7.88 -23.59
CA LYS A 168 3.75 7.27 -22.87
C LYS A 168 3.76 7.73 -21.42
N GLU A 169 4.15 6.83 -20.52
CA GLU A 169 4.46 7.24 -19.15
C GLU A 169 5.72 8.12 -19.15
N ASP A 170 5.65 9.25 -18.45
CA ASP A 170 6.76 10.20 -18.33
C ASP A 170 7.77 9.72 -17.28
N ASN A 171 8.55 8.71 -17.66
CA ASN A 171 9.62 8.17 -16.82
C ASN A 171 10.91 8.97 -17.03
N VAL A 172 11.52 9.42 -15.92
CA VAL A 172 12.86 10.00 -15.91
C VAL A 172 13.86 8.88 -15.68
N LEU A 173 15.03 8.92 -16.33
CA LEU A 173 16.06 7.91 -16.13
C LEU A 173 16.39 7.74 -14.64
N GLY A 174 16.29 6.50 -14.14
CA GLY A 174 16.48 6.20 -12.72
C GLY A 174 15.28 6.50 -11.83
N MET A 175 14.11 6.80 -12.40
CA MET A 175 12.90 7.10 -11.65
C MET A 175 11.65 6.53 -12.34
N MET A 176 10.82 5.82 -11.58
CA MET A 176 9.50 5.39 -12.01
C MET A 176 8.47 5.81 -10.98
N ALA A 177 7.31 6.24 -11.45
CA ALA A 177 6.20 6.66 -10.61
C ALA A 177 4.97 5.76 -10.85
N ILE A 178 4.15 5.62 -9.81
CA ILE A 178 2.88 4.92 -9.81
C ILE A 178 1.88 5.84 -9.13
N ARG A 179 0.77 6.10 -9.82
CA ARG A 179 -0.35 6.84 -9.26
C ARG A 179 -1.46 5.90 -8.81
N PHE A 180 -1.98 6.15 -7.62
CA PHE A 180 -3.19 5.53 -7.07
C PHE A 180 -4.27 6.61 -7.02
N ARG A 181 -5.21 6.59 -7.96
CA ARG A 181 -6.28 7.59 -8.02
C ARG A 181 -7.34 7.33 -6.96
N ASN A 182 -7.77 8.39 -6.28
CA ASN A 182 -8.87 8.33 -5.31
C ASN A 182 -10.26 8.32 -5.96
N SER A 183 -10.36 8.70 -7.23
CA SER A 183 -11.60 8.58 -8.00
C SER A 183 -11.31 8.14 -9.43
N GLY A 184 -12.20 7.29 -9.97
CA GLY A 184 -12.08 6.77 -11.33
C GLY A 184 -10.97 5.74 -11.56
N SER A 185 -10.35 5.21 -10.50
CA SER A 185 -9.43 4.07 -10.61
C SER A 185 -10.17 2.79 -10.96
N ARG A 186 -9.54 1.93 -11.77
CA ARG A 186 -10.01 0.56 -12.06
C ARG A 186 -10.12 -0.28 -10.79
N TYR A 187 -9.26 -0.01 -9.82
CA TYR A 187 -9.17 -0.77 -8.57
C TYR A 187 -10.00 -0.16 -7.45
N ASN A 188 -10.91 0.78 -7.74
CA ASN A 188 -11.79 1.32 -6.71
C ASN A 188 -12.58 0.19 -6.02
N PRO A 189 -12.63 0.15 -4.68
CA PRO A 189 -12.19 1.17 -3.71
C PRO A 189 -10.87 0.83 -2.99
N PHE A 190 -10.05 -0.07 -3.53
CA PHE A 190 -8.82 -0.53 -2.87
C PHE A 190 -7.76 0.56 -2.71
N ASN A 191 -7.87 1.69 -3.41
CA ASN A 191 -7.07 2.90 -3.16
C ASN A 191 -7.13 3.33 -1.67
N MET A 192 -8.24 3.09 -0.98
CA MET A 192 -8.40 3.40 0.45
C MET A 192 -7.40 2.67 1.35
N ILE A 193 -7.00 1.45 1.00
CA ILE A 193 -6.02 0.68 1.77
C ILE A 193 -4.64 1.34 1.66
N PHE A 194 -4.26 1.81 0.46
CA PHE A 194 -3.00 2.54 0.25
C PHE A 194 -3.01 3.93 0.92
N MET A 195 -4.17 4.61 0.93
CA MET A 195 -4.34 5.85 1.67
C MET A 195 -4.19 5.65 3.19
N ARG A 196 -4.68 4.54 3.72
CA ARG A 196 -4.52 4.17 5.14
C ARG A 196 -3.07 3.85 5.47
N LEU A 197 -2.37 3.13 4.59
CA LEU A 197 -0.93 2.94 4.71
C LEU A 197 -0.20 4.30 4.77
N PHE A 198 -0.51 5.22 3.87
CA PHE A 198 0.07 6.57 3.90
C PHE A 198 -0.21 7.31 5.22
N LYS A 199 -1.46 7.31 5.69
CA LYS A 199 -1.85 7.90 6.99
C LYS A 199 -1.02 7.32 8.13
N ASN A 200 -0.90 5.99 8.21
CA ASN A 200 -0.17 5.31 9.28
C ASN A 200 1.35 5.52 9.19
N LEU A 201 1.89 5.71 7.98
CA LEU A 201 3.30 6.06 7.78
C LEU A 201 3.65 7.46 8.31
N GLN A 202 2.69 8.40 8.39
CA GLN A 202 2.95 9.74 8.91
C GLN A 202 3.25 9.77 10.42
N SER A 203 2.84 8.74 11.15
CA SER A 203 3.09 8.55 12.58
C SER A 203 4.23 7.57 12.87
N VAL A 204 4.92 7.07 11.84
CA VAL A 204 6.14 6.30 12.04
C VAL A 204 7.21 7.24 12.55
N ASP A 205 7.79 6.92 13.70
CA ASP A 205 8.84 7.74 14.26
C ASP A 205 10.09 7.68 13.35
N ASP A 206 10.81 8.80 13.24
CA ASP A 206 12.11 8.86 12.58
C ASP A 206 13.14 8.16 13.47
N VAL A 207 13.13 6.83 13.49
CA VAL A 207 14.02 6.07 14.40
C VAL A 207 14.73 4.92 13.71
N ASN A 208 16.06 5.01 13.81
CA ASN A 208 16.97 3.87 13.80
C ASN A 208 17.14 3.29 15.23
N ASP A 209 16.17 3.45 16.13
CA ASP A 209 16.29 3.01 17.53
C ASP A 209 15.77 1.57 17.70
N TYR A 210 16.74 0.65 17.82
CA TYR A 210 16.52 -0.77 18.08
C TYR A 210 15.69 -1.03 19.36
N GLY A 211 15.68 -0.13 20.35
CA GLY A 211 14.92 -0.30 21.59
C GLY A 211 13.41 -0.19 21.40
N HIS A 212 12.95 0.70 20.50
CA HIS A 212 11.52 0.83 20.17
C HIS A 212 11.00 -0.34 19.33
N GLN A 213 11.87 -0.95 18.52
CA GLN A 213 11.52 -2.11 17.69
C GLN A 213 11.23 -3.35 18.53
N LEU A 214 12.09 -3.66 19.51
CA LEU A 214 11.89 -4.79 20.43
C LEU A 214 10.57 -4.67 21.20
N HIS A 215 10.25 -3.47 21.70
CA HIS A 215 8.99 -3.23 22.40
C HIS A 215 7.74 -3.41 21.52
N MET A 216 7.81 -3.04 20.23
CA MET A 216 6.70 -3.27 19.30
C MET A 216 6.50 -4.76 19.00
N GLU A 217 7.58 -5.51 18.78
CA GLU A 217 7.50 -6.95 18.55
C GLU A 217 6.94 -7.69 19.77
N GLU A 218 7.38 -7.33 20.98
CA GLU A 218 6.85 -7.86 22.24
C GLU A 218 5.36 -7.51 22.41
N TYR A 219 4.98 -6.25 22.19
CA TYR A 219 3.59 -5.80 22.29
C TYR A 219 2.66 -6.54 21.32
N LEU A 220 3.08 -6.71 20.06
CA LEU A 220 2.28 -7.42 19.06
C LEU A 220 2.22 -8.92 19.31
N TYR A 221 3.30 -9.52 19.82
CA TYR A 221 3.29 -10.90 20.28
C TYR A 221 2.25 -11.10 21.39
N GLU A 222 2.23 -10.23 22.40
CA GLU A 222 1.24 -10.30 23.48
C GLU A 222 -0.18 -10.09 22.98
N LYS A 223 -0.40 -9.09 22.12
CA LYS A 223 -1.72 -8.82 21.52
C LYS A 223 -2.25 -10.02 20.72
N ASN A 224 -1.40 -10.65 19.91
CA ASN A 224 -1.76 -11.83 19.13
C ASN A 224 -2.01 -13.07 20.01
N LYS A 225 -1.22 -13.23 21.07
CA LYS A 225 -1.44 -14.30 22.07
C LYS A 225 -2.80 -14.15 22.76
N ILE A 226 -3.17 -12.94 23.17
CA ILE A 226 -4.49 -12.66 23.75
C ILE A 226 -5.61 -12.95 22.74
N ARG A 227 -5.45 -12.52 21.48
CA ARG A 227 -6.43 -12.77 20.41
C ARG A 227 -6.64 -14.26 20.14
N SER A 228 -5.57 -15.06 20.23
CA SER A 228 -5.63 -16.51 20.07
C SER A 228 -6.26 -17.25 21.25
N LEU A 229 -6.31 -16.65 22.44
CA LEU A 229 -6.96 -17.20 23.64
C LEU A 229 -8.46 -16.86 23.71
N LEU A 230 -8.93 -15.93 22.88
CA LEU A 230 -10.31 -15.45 22.83
C LEU A 230 -11.12 -16.06 21.66
N ASN A 231 -10.47 -16.84 20.80
CA ASN A 231 -11.09 -17.66 19.75
C ASN A 231 -11.12 -19.14 20.15
#